data_AF-A0A6I9N0R8-F1
#
_entry.id   AF-A0A6I9N0R8-F1
#
_cell.length_a   1.000
_cell.length_b   1.000
_cell.length_c   1.000
_cell.angle_alpha   90.00
_cell.angle_beta   90.00
_cell.angle_gamma   90.00
#
_symmetry.space_group_name_H-M   'P 1'
#
loop_
_entity.id
_entity.type
_entity.pdbx_description
1 polymer ?
#
loop_
_entity_poly.entity_id
_entity_poly.type
_entity_poly.pdbx_seq_one_letter_code
_entity_poly.pdbx_strand_id
1 'polypeptide(L)'
;MLVVLLARGLTLPGAIDGISFYLYPDPKRLVDPQVWMDAGAQVLFSFGICQGSLTALGSYNQYNNDCYKDTFVLCLVNGASSFVAGFAIFSVLGFMSYEQGVPISEVAASGPGLAFIAYPRAMAMMPFPQLWSICFFVMVILLGADTQFVSLECLMTSVTDMFPTVFRRAYRRELLLLCLCTICFFLGLLLVTEVRTCVFTMNKSGKKWAK
;
A
#
# COMPACT_ATOMS: atom_id res chain seq x y z
N MET A 1 11.53 3.15 9.66
CA MET A 1 12.05 2.14 8.69
C MET A 1 12.25 2.75 7.30
N LEU A 2 11.23 3.41 6.75
CA LEU A 2 11.33 4.11 5.46
C LEU A 2 12.52 5.08 5.37
N VAL A 3 12.74 5.91 6.39
CA VAL A 3 13.90 6.84 6.46
C VAL A 3 15.23 6.10 6.43
N VAL A 4 15.33 4.93 7.08
CA VAL A 4 16.55 4.11 7.11
C VAL A 4 16.84 3.53 5.73
N LEU A 5 15.80 3.00 5.06
CA LEU A 5 15.91 2.51 3.69
C LEU A 5 16.23 3.63 2.69
N LEU A 6 15.66 4.82 2.88
CA LEU A 6 15.98 6.00 2.08
C LEU A 6 17.45 6.40 2.26
N ALA A 7 17.89 6.60 3.51
CA ALA A 7 19.27 6.97 3.80
C ALA A 7 20.24 5.94 3.20
N ARG A 8 19.93 4.64 3.32
CA ARG A 8 20.73 3.60 2.69
C ARG A 8 20.68 3.69 1.17
N GLY A 9 19.49 3.78 0.58
CA GLY A 9 19.28 3.86 -0.86
C GLY A 9 20.06 4.99 -1.51
N LEU A 10 20.04 6.18 -0.91
CA LEU A 10 20.77 7.36 -1.39
C LEU A 10 22.30 7.21 -1.32
N THR A 11 22.82 6.33 -0.47
CA THR A 11 24.28 6.08 -0.36
C THR A 11 24.81 5.03 -1.34
N LEU A 12 23.93 4.39 -2.11
CA LEU A 12 24.32 3.34 -3.06
C LEU A 12 24.80 3.94 -4.39
N PRO A 13 25.75 3.27 -5.09
CA PRO A 13 26.11 3.68 -6.44
C PRO A 13 24.90 3.53 -7.39
N GLY A 14 24.78 4.40 -8.39
CA GLY A 14 23.63 4.38 -9.32
C GLY A 14 22.30 4.92 -8.75
N ALA A 15 22.25 5.32 -7.46
CA ALA A 15 21.03 5.87 -6.87
C ALA A 15 20.53 7.14 -7.57
N ILE A 16 21.44 7.97 -8.07
CA ILE A 16 21.12 9.21 -8.80
C ILE A 16 20.39 8.91 -10.11
N ASP A 17 20.76 7.84 -10.82
CA ASP A 17 20.09 7.43 -12.06
C ASP A 17 18.64 7.01 -11.78
N GLY A 18 18.43 6.28 -10.68
CA GLY A 18 17.11 5.94 -10.17
C GLY A 18 16.24 7.15 -9.86
N ILE A 19 16.78 8.12 -9.11
CA ILE A 19 16.07 9.37 -8.76
C ILE A 19 15.78 10.21 -10.00
N SER A 20 16.73 10.26 -10.94
CA SER A 20 16.55 10.94 -12.21
C SER A 20 15.39 10.31 -12.97
N PHE A 21 15.35 8.98 -13.08
CA PHE A 21 14.23 8.26 -13.70
C PHE A 21 12.89 8.54 -13.00
N TYR A 22 12.88 8.66 -11.67
CA TYR A 22 11.67 8.95 -10.90
C TYR A 22 11.11 10.36 -11.16
N LEU A 23 11.97 11.38 -11.23
CA LEU A 23 11.56 12.78 -11.29
C LEU A 23 11.62 13.40 -12.68
N TYR A 24 12.24 12.74 -13.66
CA TYR A 24 12.43 13.32 -14.99
C TYR A 24 11.06 13.62 -15.63
N PRO A 25 10.73 14.90 -15.86
CA PRO A 25 9.42 15.27 -16.35
C PRO A 25 9.31 15.01 -17.85
N ASP A 26 8.23 14.35 -18.26
CA ASP A 26 7.83 14.28 -19.67
C ASP A 26 6.49 15.04 -19.86
N PRO A 27 6.53 16.32 -20.27
CA PRO A 27 5.33 17.13 -20.46
C PRO A 27 4.36 16.57 -21.50
N LYS A 28 4.84 15.75 -22.45
CA LYS A 28 3.98 15.15 -23.48
C LYS A 28 2.97 14.19 -22.87
N ARG A 29 3.29 13.58 -21.72
CA ARG A 29 2.39 12.69 -20.99
C ARG A 29 1.18 13.39 -20.39
N LEU A 30 1.24 14.70 -20.16
CA LEU A 30 0.10 15.46 -19.62
C LEU A 30 -1.06 15.59 -20.61
N VAL A 31 -0.79 15.41 -21.91
CA VAL A 31 -1.82 15.41 -22.97
C VAL A 31 -2.60 14.11 -22.97
N ASP A 32 -2.04 13.03 -22.43
CA ASP A 32 -2.67 11.71 -22.40
C ASP A 32 -3.75 11.63 -21.30
N PRO A 33 -5.04 11.45 -21.65
CA PRO A 33 -6.12 11.33 -20.68
C PRO A 33 -5.92 10.17 -19.70
N GLN A 34 -5.21 9.10 -20.11
CA GLN A 34 -4.96 7.95 -19.25
C GLN A 34 -4.14 8.34 -18.01
N VAL A 35 -3.20 9.29 -18.14
CA VAL A 35 -2.37 9.76 -17.02
C VAL A 35 -3.22 10.41 -15.94
N TRP A 36 -4.24 11.17 -16.34
CA TRP A 36 -5.18 11.81 -15.42
C TRP A 36 -6.13 10.80 -14.77
N MET A 37 -6.60 9.82 -15.53
CA MET A 37 -7.41 8.72 -14.98
C MET A 37 -6.62 7.90 -13.96
N ASP A 38 -5.37 7.57 -14.25
CA ASP A 38 -4.49 6.83 -13.35
C ASP A 38 -4.18 7.65 -12.09
N ALA A 39 -3.92 8.96 -12.22
CA ALA A 39 -3.71 9.86 -11.09
C ALA A 39 -4.96 9.97 -10.20
N GLY A 40 -6.15 10.13 -10.80
CA GLY A 40 -7.42 10.17 -10.08
C GLY A 40 -7.69 8.86 -9.33
N ALA A 41 -7.49 7.72 -9.99
CA ALA A 41 -7.62 6.41 -9.36
C ALA A 41 -6.62 6.25 -8.20
N GLN A 42 -5.36 6.64 -8.40
CA GLN A 42 -4.33 6.57 -7.37
C GLN A 42 -4.73 7.36 -6.12
N VAL A 43 -5.26 8.58 -6.27
CA VAL A 43 -5.75 9.39 -5.15
C VAL A 43 -6.92 8.71 -4.45
N LEU A 44 -7.94 8.27 -5.19
CA LEU A 44 -9.12 7.61 -4.61
C LEU A 44 -8.75 6.34 -3.82
N PHE A 45 -7.90 5.49 -4.40
CA PHE A 45 -7.43 4.26 -3.74
C PHE A 45 -6.47 4.53 -2.60
N SER A 46 -5.60 5.55 -2.70
CA SER A 46 -4.65 5.89 -1.64
C SER A 46 -5.34 6.37 -0.37
N PHE A 47 -6.43 7.12 -0.49
CA PHE A 47 -7.20 7.58 0.67
C PHE A 47 -8.34 6.63 1.07
N GLY A 48 -8.63 5.59 0.27
CA GLY A 48 -9.76 4.69 0.51
C GLY A 48 -11.12 5.42 0.49
N ILE A 49 -11.25 6.43 -0.39
CA ILE A 49 -12.48 7.24 -0.47
C ILE A 49 -13.65 6.34 -0.89
N CYS A 50 -14.83 6.58 -0.30
CA CYS A 50 -16.05 5.79 -0.49
C CYS A 50 -16.02 4.35 0.04
N GLN A 51 -14.94 3.90 0.70
CA GLN A 51 -14.90 2.58 1.35
C GLN A 51 -15.60 2.55 2.73
N GLY A 52 -15.92 3.72 3.28
CA GLY A 52 -16.54 3.85 4.61
C GLY A 52 -15.54 3.98 5.77
N SER A 53 -14.25 3.67 5.54
CA SER A 53 -13.20 3.67 6.57
C SER A 53 -13.03 5.03 7.24
N LEU A 54 -12.98 6.11 6.46
CA LEU A 54 -12.86 7.47 7.00
C LEU A 54 -14.14 7.91 7.74
N THR A 55 -15.31 7.48 7.27
CA THR A 55 -16.60 7.75 7.95
C THR A 55 -16.67 7.05 9.29
N ALA A 56 -16.27 5.78 9.35
CA ALA A 56 -16.24 4.99 10.58
C ALA A 56 -15.21 5.52 11.58
N LEU A 57 -14.00 5.88 11.13
CA LEU A 57 -13.01 6.52 11.99
C LEU A 57 -13.47 7.88 12.49
N GLY A 58 -14.10 8.67 11.61
CA GLY A 58 -14.65 9.98 11.96
C GLY A 58 -15.80 9.90 12.97
N SER A 59 -16.57 8.80 13.03
CA SER A 59 -17.64 8.63 14.01
C SER A 59 -17.13 8.47 15.45
N TYR A 60 -15.85 8.13 15.62
CA TYR A 60 -15.18 8.07 16.92
C TYR A 60 -14.58 9.39 17.40
N ASN A 61 -14.56 10.43 16.56
CA ASN A 61 -14.05 11.74 16.97
C ASN A 61 -14.98 12.45 17.96
N GLN A 62 -14.41 13.38 18.73
CA GLN A 62 -15.21 14.29 19.54
C GLN A 62 -16.08 15.19 18.65
N TYR A 63 -17.27 15.55 19.13
CA TYR A 63 -18.26 16.30 18.34
C TYR A 63 -17.74 17.65 17.81
N ASN A 64 -16.93 18.36 18.61
CA ASN A 64 -16.35 19.67 18.24
C ASN A 64 -14.90 19.55 17.70
N ASN A 65 -14.48 18.37 17.26
CA ASN A 65 -13.15 18.18 16.69
C ASN A 65 -13.00 18.93 15.35
N ASP A 66 -11.86 19.58 15.13
CA ASP A 66 -11.55 20.30 13.89
C ASP A 66 -11.14 19.32 12.78
N CYS A 67 -12.13 18.68 12.17
CA CYS A 67 -11.92 17.70 11.11
C CYS A 67 -11.27 18.30 9.85
N TYR A 68 -11.36 19.62 9.65
CA TYR A 68 -10.75 20.29 8.50
C TYR A 68 -9.22 20.28 8.61
N LYS A 69 -8.70 20.62 9.80
CA LYS A 69 -7.26 20.52 10.08
C LYS A 69 -6.76 19.08 9.94
N ASP A 70 -7.48 18.11 10.50
CA ASP A 70 -7.10 16.70 10.42
C ASP A 70 -7.05 16.22 8.96
N THR A 71 -8.02 16.62 8.15
CA THR A 71 -8.07 16.28 6.72
C THR A 71 -6.88 16.87 5.97
N PHE A 72 -6.52 18.12 6.24
CA PHE A 72 -5.35 18.75 5.60
C PHE A 72 -4.05 18.03 5.97
N VAL A 73 -3.87 17.71 7.26
CA VAL A 73 -2.70 16.96 7.75
C VAL A 73 -2.67 15.57 7.14
N LEU A 74 -3.80 14.87 7.07
CA LEU A 74 -3.92 13.55 6.44
C LEU A 74 -3.47 13.59 4.97
N CYS A 75 -3.95 14.58 4.21
CA CYS A 75 -3.57 14.76 2.81
C CYS A 75 -2.07 14.99 2.65
N LEU A 76 -1.50 15.86 3.47
CA LEU A 76 -0.08 16.21 3.42
C LEU A 76 0.79 15.02 3.80
N VAL A 77 0.48 14.32 4.89
CA VAL A 77 1.26 13.17 5.37
C VAL A 77 1.17 11.99 4.41
N ASN A 78 -0.01 11.71 3.84
CA ASN A 78 -0.18 10.65 2.85
C ASN A 78 0.62 10.94 1.57
N GLY A 79 0.53 12.17 1.05
CA GLY A 79 1.28 12.60 -0.14
C GLY A 79 2.79 12.60 0.11
N ALA A 80 3.24 13.16 1.22
CA ALA A 80 4.65 13.20 1.60
C ALA A 80 5.22 11.79 1.80
N SER A 81 4.51 10.90 2.50
CA SER A 81 4.94 9.52 2.71
C SER A 81 5.08 8.78 1.38
N SER A 82 4.12 8.94 0.47
CA SER A 82 4.18 8.35 -0.87
C SER A 82 5.35 8.90 -1.69
N PHE A 83 5.61 10.20 -1.60
CA PHE A 83 6.73 10.84 -2.30
C PHE A 83 8.09 10.34 -1.77
N VAL A 84 8.27 10.31 -0.44
CA VAL A 84 9.49 9.82 0.20
C VAL A 84 9.69 8.32 -0.06
N ALA A 85 8.61 7.52 -0.08
CA ALA A 85 8.66 6.13 -0.50
C ALA A 85 9.14 5.97 -1.95
N GLY A 86 8.72 6.86 -2.85
CA GLY A 86 9.23 6.94 -4.22
C GLY A 86 10.75 7.05 -4.27
N PHE A 87 11.35 7.99 -3.53
CA PHE A 87 12.81 8.09 -3.45
C PHE A 87 13.47 6.81 -2.90
N ALA A 88 12.91 6.22 -1.84
CA ALA A 88 13.47 4.99 -1.27
C ALA A 88 13.44 3.84 -2.29
N ILE A 89 12.36 3.71 -3.06
CA ILE A 89 12.17 2.70 -4.12
C ILE A 89 13.14 2.92 -5.27
N PHE A 90 13.11 4.12 -5.85
CA PHE A 90 13.87 4.39 -7.06
C PHE A 90 15.38 4.48 -6.81
N SER A 91 15.83 4.92 -5.63
CA SER A 91 17.27 4.87 -5.29
C SER A 91 17.82 3.44 -5.23
N VAL A 92 17.07 2.48 -4.68
CA VAL A 92 17.44 1.06 -4.65
C VAL A 92 17.35 0.41 -6.04
N LEU A 93 16.37 0.79 -6.86
CA LEU A 93 16.27 0.33 -8.25
C LEU A 93 17.40 0.86 -9.13
N GLY A 94 17.82 2.12 -8.93
CA GLY A 94 18.98 2.70 -9.60
C GLY A 94 20.26 1.92 -9.29
N PHE A 95 20.47 1.55 -8.03
CA PHE A 95 21.56 0.64 -7.63
C PHE A 95 21.48 -0.72 -8.33
N MET A 96 20.30 -1.34 -8.36
CA MET A 96 20.11 -2.62 -9.04
C MET A 96 20.40 -2.53 -10.55
N SER A 97 19.99 -1.45 -11.20
CA SER A 97 20.26 -1.16 -12.61
C SER A 97 21.76 -0.99 -12.86
N TYR A 98 22.46 -0.25 -11.99
CA TYR A 98 23.91 -0.05 -12.05
C TYR A 98 24.68 -1.36 -11.90
N GLU A 99 24.36 -2.18 -10.89
CA GLU A 99 25.06 -3.45 -10.64
C GLU A 99 24.81 -4.50 -11.73
N GLN A 100 23.63 -4.51 -12.36
CA GLN A 100 23.27 -5.50 -13.38
C GLN A 100 23.53 -5.03 -14.82
N GLY A 101 23.81 -3.74 -15.02
CA GLY A 101 23.99 -3.15 -16.36
C GLY A 101 22.71 -3.19 -17.22
N VAL A 102 21.53 -3.25 -16.59
CA VAL A 102 20.23 -3.28 -17.29
C VAL A 102 19.50 -1.94 -17.10
N PRO A 103 18.69 -1.48 -18.06
CA PRO A 103 17.99 -0.21 -17.95
C PRO A 103 16.97 -0.20 -16.80
N ILE A 104 16.79 0.95 -16.13
CA ILE A 104 15.90 1.10 -14.98
C ILE A 104 14.45 0.70 -15.31
N SER A 105 13.99 0.93 -16.54
CA SER A 105 12.65 0.54 -17.00
C SER A 105 12.37 -0.96 -16.94
N GLU A 106 13.40 -1.81 -17.01
CA GLU A 106 13.25 -3.27 -16.92
C GLU A 106 13.17 -3.76 -15.47
N VAL A 107 13.80 -3.03 -14.53
CA VAL A 107 13.75 -3.36 -13.09
C VAL A 107 12.59 -2.67 -12.37
N ALA A 108 12.10 -1.54 -12.90
CA ALA A 108 10.96 -0.78 -12.39
C ALA A 108 9.61 -1.38 -12.81
N ALA A 109 9.40 -2.67 -12.51
CA ALA A 109 8.09 -3.29 -12.66
C ALA A 109 7.09 -2.70 -11.66
N SER A 110 5.79 -2.70 -12.00
CA SER A 110 4.72 -2.29 -11.07
C SER A 110 4.06 -3.49 -10.38
N GLY A 111 3.55 -3.27 -9.17
CA GLY A 111 2.77 -4.26 -8.42
C GLY A 111 3.60 -5.20 -7.54
N PRO A 112 3.05 -6.36 -7.14
CA PRO A 112 3.68 -7.24 -6.15
C PRO A 112 5.07 -7.74 -6.56
N GLY A 113 5.34 -7.89 -7.86
CA GLY A 113 6.65 -8.31 -8.36
C GLY A 113 7.78 -7.32 -8.01
N LEU A 114 7.47 -6.02 -7.92
CA LEU A 114 8.44 -5.02 -7.50
C LEU A 114 8.91 -5.27 -6.06
N ALA A 115 7.96 -5.43 -5.14
CA ALA A 115 8.23 -5.60 -3.73
C ALA A 115 8.79 -6.98 -3.38
N PHE A 116 8.38 -8.04 -4.07
CA PHE A 116 8.73 -9.42 -3.70
C PHE A 116 9.77 -10.11 -4.61
N ILE A 117 10.15 -9.49 -5.73
CA ILE A 117 11.19 -10.03 -6.63
C ILE A 117 12.33 -9.02 -6.79
N ALA A 118 12.04 -7.83 -7.30
CA ALA A 118 13.08 -6.85 -7.60
C ALA A 118 13.77 -6.33 -6.32
N TYR A 119 12.99 -5.95 -5.31
CA TYR A 119 13.53 -5.41 -4.06
C TYR A 119 14.40 -6.40 -3.27
N PRO A 120 13.96 -7.66 -3.02
CA PRO A 120 14.80 -8.64 -2.34
C PRO A 120 16.07 -8.96 -3.13
N ARG A 121 16.01 -8.97 -4.46
CA ARG A 121 17.18 -9.13 -5.31
C ARG A 121 18.16 -7.96 -5.16
N ALA A 122 17.69 -6.73 -5.11
CA ALA A 122 18.53 -5.56 -4.87
C ALA A 122 19.15 -5.59 -3.45
N MET A 123 18.37 -5.96 -2.42
CA MET A 123 18.87 -6.09 -1.04
C MET A 123 19.94 -7.17 -0.90
N ALA A 124 19.82 -8.28 -1.63
CA ALA A 124 20.82 -9.36 -1.64
C ALA A 124 22.18 -8.94 -2.20
N MET A 125 22.22 -7.88 -3.02
CA MET A 125 23.46 -7.32 -3.60
C MET A 125 24.15 -6.31 -2.66
N MET A 126 23.47 -5.86 -1.59
CA MET A 126 24.02 -4.90 -0.64
C MET A 126 24.86 -5.61 0.44
N PRO A 127 25.85 -4.92 1.04
CA PRO A 127 26.49 -5.41 2.26
C PRO A 127 25.47 -5.50 3.41
N PHE A 128 25.57 -6.56 4.20
CA PHE A 128 24.64 -6.91 5.28
C PHE A 128 23.17 -7.13 4.81
N PRO A 129 22.93 -8.03 3.84
CA PRO A 129 21.62 -8.20 3.19
C PRO A 129 20.50 -8.62 4.18
N GLN A 130 20.85 -9.31 5.27
CA GLN A 130 19.91 -9.75 6.30
C GLN A 130 19.24 -8.57 7.00
N LEU A 131 20.00 -7.51 7.32
CA LEU A 131 19.49 -6.33 8.00
C LEU A 131 18.45 -5.62 7.13
N TRP A 132 18.79 -5.36 5.86
CA TRP A 132 17.90 -4.66 4.92
C TRP A 132 16.64 -5.46 4.62
N SER A 133 16.76 -6.78 4.47
CA SER A 133 15.63 -7.68 4.25
C SER A 133 14.66 -7.65 5.42
N ILE A 134 15.15 -7.77 6.67
CA ILE A 134 14.30 -7.66 7.87
C ILE A 134 13.63 -6.29 7.89
N CYS A 135 14.37 -5.21 7.64
CA CYS A 135 13.81 -3.87 7.65
C CYS A 135 12.69 -3.69 6.60
N PHE A 136 12.89 -4.21 5.39
CA PHE A 136 11.91 -4.10 4.32
C PHE A 136 10.67 -4.95 4.59
N PHE A 137 10.83 -6.23 4.94
CA PHE A 137 9.68 -7.11 5.15
C PHE A 137 8.87 -6.75 6.39
N VAL A 138 9.51 -6.34 7.49
CA VAL A 138 8.78 -5.84 8.67
C VAL A 138 8.01 -4.57 8.31
N MET A 139 8.59 -3.66 7.52
CA MET A 139 7.87 -2.48 7.03
C MET A 139 6.65 -2.87 6.19
N VAL A 140 6.78 -3.81 5.24
CA VAL A 140 5.66 -4.29 4.40
C VAL A 140 4.58 -4.96 5.26
N ILE A 141 4.96 -5.74 6.27
CA ILE A 141 4.01 -6.39 7.20
C ILE A 141 3.26 -5.34 8.01
N LEU A 142 3.95 -4.34 8.57
CA LEU A 142 3.32 -3.27 9.35
C LEU A 142 2.35 -2.44 8.49
N LEU A 143 2.77 -2.02 7.29
CA LEU A 143 1.89 -1.31 6.34
C LEU A 143 0.63 -2.12 5.99
N GLY A 144 0.79 -3.43 5.78
CA GLY A 144 -0.34 -4.33 5.53
C GLY A 144 -1.24 -4.47 6.76
N ALA A 145 -0.66 -4.69 7.94
CA ALA A 145 -1.39 -4.90 9.19
C ALA A 145 -2.22 -3.67 9.57
N ASP A 146 -1.64 -2.47 9.53
CA ASP A 146 -2.32 -1.21 9.85
C ASP A 146 -3.56 -1.01 8.97
N THR A 147 -3.43 -1.27 7.67
CA THR A 147 -4.55 -1.19 6.71
C THR A 147 -5.64 -2.22 6.99
N GLN A 148 -5.26 -3.44 7.37
CA GLN A 148 -6.21 -4.50 7.72
C GLN A 148 -6.98 -4.18 9.00
N PHE A 149 -6.31 -3.61 10.02
CA PHE A 149 -6.97 -3.21 11.26
C PHE A 149 -8.05 -2.15 11.02
N VAL A 150 -7.74 -1.11 10.25
CA VAL A 150 -8.71 -0.08 9.89
C VAL A 150 -9.88 -0.65 9.09
N SER A 151 -9.61 -1.56 8.15
CA SER A 151 -10.66 -2.18 7.34
C SER A 151 -11.60 -3.05 8.18
N LEU A 152 -11.06 -3.85 9.09
CA LEU A 152 -11.85 -4.68 10.01
C LEU A 152 -12.65 -3.81 10.99
N GLU A 153 -12.05 -2.76 11.53
CA GLU A 153 -12.74 -1.85 12.44
C GLU A 153 -13.90 -1.15 11.73
N CYS A 154 -13.69 -0.64 10.51
CA CYS A 154 -14.75 -0.04 9.70
C CYS A 154 -15.93 -0.99 9.49
N LEU A 155 -15.65 -2.26 9.17
CA LEU A 155 -16.70 -3.27 8.99
C LEU A 155 -17.43 -3.55 10.30
N MET A 156 -16.70 -3.67 11.41
CA MET A 156 -17.26 -3.85 12.75
C MET A 156 -18.17 -2.69 13.16
N THR A 157 -17.72 -1.45 12.99
CA THR A 157 -18.49 -0.24 13.28
C THR A 157 -19.77 -0.22 12.46
N SER A 158 -19.67 -0.45 11.14
CA SER A 158 -20.82 -0.44 10.24
C SER A 158 -21.87 -1.48 10.61
N VAL A 159 -21.46 -2.72 10.91
CA VAL A 159 -22.40 -3.80 11.32
C VAL A 159 -23.01 -3.51 12.69
N THR A 160 -22.22 -2.96 13.62
CA THR A 160 -22.68 -2.61 14.97
C THR A 160 -23.70 -1.48 14.93
N ASP A 161 -23.49 -0.48 14.07
CA ASP A 161 -24.39 0.67 13.91
C ASP A 161 -25.71 0.27 13.24
N MET A 162 -25.71 -0.72 12.35
CA MET A 162 -26.93 -1.25 11.75
C MET A 162 -27.81 -2.05 12.72
N PHE A 163 -27.21 -2.81 13.65
CA PHE A 163 -27.93 -3.66 14.62
C PHE A 163 -27.53 -3.36 16.07
N PRO A 164 -27.79 -2.14 16.58
CA PRO A 164 -27.28 -1.69 17.87
C PRO A 164 -27.87 -2.46 19.04
N THR A 165 -29.14 -2.87 18.95
CA THR A 165 -29.83 -3.66 20.00
C THR A 165 -29.24 -5.05 20.18
N VAL A 166 -28.61 -5.59 19.14
CA VAL A 166 -28.02 -6.94 19.12
C VAL A 166 -26.55 -6.88 19.52
N PHE A 167 -25.73 -6.05 18.86
CA PHE A 167 -24.26 -6.11 18.99
C PHE A 167 -23.67 -5.17 20.05
N ARG A 168 -24.40 -4.16 20.53
CA ARG A 168 -23.92 -3.23 21.59
C ARG A 168 -23.95 -3.82 23.00
N ARG A 169 -24.32 -5.10 23.15
CA ARG A 169 -24.20 -5.86 24.41
C ARG A 169 -22.77 -6.35 24.61
N ALA A 170 -22.34 -6.46 25.87
CA ALA A 170 -21.02 -6.98 26.25
C ALA A 170 -20.74 -8.32 25.56
N TYR A 171 -19.47 -8.53 25.17
CA TYR A 171 -18.94 -9.74 24.51
C TYR A 171 -19.44 -10.04 23.08
N ARG A 172 -20.58 -9.49 22.63
CA ARG A 172 -21.12 -9.81 21.29
C ARG A 172 -20.35 -9.18 20.14
N ARG A 173 -19.77 -8.00 20.34
CA ARG A 173 -18.87 -7.37 19.37
C ARG A 173 -17.58 -8.18 19.20
N GLU A 174 -17.03 -8.70 20.30
CA GLU A 174 -15.84 -9.58 20.29
C GLU A 174 -16.14 -10.90 19.57
N LEU A 175 -17.32 -11.49 19.82
CA LEU A 175 -17.75 -12.69 19.12
C LEU A 175 -17.94 -12.46 17.62
N LEU A 176 -18.50 -11.30 17.23
CA LEU A 176 -18.61 -10.89 15.82
C LEU A 176 -17.23 -10.78 15.17
N LEU A 177 -16.26 -10.18 15.86
CA LEU A 177 -14.87 -10.10 15.41
C LEU A 177 -14.24 -11.47 15.21
N LEU A 178 -14.38 -12.37 16.19
CA LEU A 178 -13.89 -13.73 16.08
C LEU A 178 -14.52 -14.45 14.87
N CYS A 179 -15.83 -14.32 14.69
CA CYS A 179 -16.57 -14.92 13.57
C CYS A 179 -16.06 -14.39 12.22
N LEU A 180 -15.96 -13.08 12.07
CA LEU A 180 -15.46 -12.45 10.84
C LEU A 180 -14.02 -12.89 10.53
N CYS A 181 -13.12 -12.81 11.51
CA CYS A 181 -11.73 -13.23 11.35
C CYS A 181 -11.63 -14.71 10.94
N THR A 182 -12.47 -15.57 11.52
CA THR A 182 -12.55 -16.99 11.17
C THR A 182 -13.01 -17.19 9.73
N ILE A 183 -14.06 -16.48 9.29
CA ILE A 183 -14.54 -16.53 7.90
C ILE A 183 -13.45 -16.04 6.93
N CYS A 184 -12.82 -14.89 7.22
CA CYS A 184 -11.73 -14.34 6.42
C CYS A 184 -10.52 -15.29 6.35
N PHE A 185 -10.21 -16.02 7.43
CA PHE A 185 -9.16 -17.03 7.45
C PHE A 185 -9.45 -18.18 6.48
N PHE A 186 -10.67 -18.74 6.52
CA PHE A 186 -11.06 -19.82 5.60
C PHE A 186 -11.09 -19.36 4.13
N LEU A 187 -11.58 -18.15 3.86
CA LEU A 187 -11.50 -17.55 2.51
C LEU A 187 -10.05 -17.30 2.09
N GLY A 188 -9.19 -16.88 3.03
CA GLY A 188 -7.76 -16.70 2.82
C GLY A 188 -7.04 -18.00 2.45
N LEU A 189 -7.44 -19.15 3.01
CA LEU A 189 -6.88 -20.45 2.65
C LEU A 189 -7.08 -20.78 1.15
N LEU A 190 -8.21 -20.37 0.56
CA LEU A 190 -8.45 -20.54 -0.88
C LEU A 190 -7.42 -19.78 -1.73
N LEU A 191 -6.93 -18.62 -1.25
CA LEU A 191 -5.91 -17.82 -1.93
C LEU A 191 -4.49 -18.37 -1.76
N VAL A 192 -4.26 -19.20 -0.74
CA VAL A 192 -2.94 -19.80 -0.45
C VAL A 192 -2.70 -21.07 -1.27
N THR A 193 -3.76 -21.85 -1.52
CA THR A 193 -3.70 -23.08 -2.32
C THR A 193 -3.37 -22.84 -3.81
N GLU A 194 -2.90 -23.87 -4.52
CA GLU A 194 -2.54 -23.83 -5.95
C GLU A 194 -3.68 -23.36 -6.89
N VAL A 195 -4.92 -23.26 -6.39
CA VAL A 195 -6.09 -22.66 -7.07
C VAL A 195 -5.93 -21.14 -7.27
N ARG A 196 -4.88 -20.52 -6.68
CA ARG A 196 -4.51 -19.10 -6.80
C ARG A 196 -4.60 -18.54 -8.22
N THR A 197 -4.16 -19.29 -9.24
CA THR A 197 -4.22 -18.85 -10.65
C THR A 197 -5.66 -18.62 -11.12
N CYS A 198 -6.63 -19.42 -10.67
CA CYS A 198 -8.04 -19.26 -11.05
C CYS A 198 -8.66 -18.00 -10.44
N VAL A 199 -8.42 -17.75 -9.15
CA VAL A 199 -8.94 -16.56 -8.43
C VAL A 199 -8.26 -15.26 -8.90
N PHE A 200 -6.94 -15.28 -9.15
CA PHE A 200 -6.23 -14.11 -9.68
C PHE A 200 -6.69 -13.76 -11.11
N THR A 201 -7.08 -14.76 -11.91
CA THR A 201 -7.65 -14.56 -13.24
C THR A 201 -9.04 -13.92 -13.16
N MET A 202 -9.87 -14.31 -12.18
CA MET A 202 -11.17 -13.65 -11.93
C MET A 202 -11.01 -12.18 -11.52
N ASN A 203 -10.04 -11.84 -10.67
CA ASN A 203 -9.76 -10.44 -10.28
C ASN A 203 -9.27 -9.58 -11.47
N LYS A 204 -8.46 -10.15 -12.38
CA LYS A 204 -8.10 -9.47 -13.64
C LYS A 204 -9.30 -9.28 -14.57
N SER A 205 -10.24 -10.23 -14.62
CA SER A 205 -11.49 -10.07 -15.38
C SER A 205 -12.38 -8.99 -14.80
N GLY A 206 -12.51 -8.86 -13.48
CA GLY A 206 -13.28 -7.78 -12.85
C GLY A 206 -12.79 -6.37 -13.22
N LYS A 207 -11.47 -6.18 -13.38
CA LYS A 207 -10.89 -4.91 -13.88
C LYS A 207 -11.07 -4.69 -15.39
N LYS A 208 -11.30 -5.74 -16.19
CA LYS A 208 -11.56 -5.63 -17.64
C LYS A 208 -13.00 -5.19 -17.95
N TRP A 209 -13.94 -5.38 -17.03
CA TRP A 209 -15.33 -4.91 -17.17
C TRP A 209 -15.54 -3.47 -16.64
N ALA A 210 -14.51 -2.87 -16.01
CA ALA A 210 -14.54 -1.51 -15.47
C ALA A 210 -13.68 -0.51 -16.28
N LYS A 211 -13.20 -0.90 -17.46
CA LYS A 211 -12.68 -0.03 -18.53
C LYS A 211 -13.63 -0.10 -19.71
#